data_AF-G5E313-F1
#
_entry.id   AF-G5E313-F1
#
_cell.length_a   1.000
_cell.length_b   1.000
_cell.length_c   1.000
_cell.angle_alpha   90.00
_cell.angle_beta   90.00
_cell.angle_gamma   90.00
#
_symmetry.space_group_name_H-M   'P 1'
#
loop_
_entity.id
_entity.type
_entity.pdbx_description
1 polymer ?
#
loop_
_entity_poly.entity_id
_entity_poly.type
_entity_poly.pdbx_seq_one_letter_code
_entity_poly.pdbx_strand_id
1 'polypeptide(L)'
;TCLINGIYWDPHTPRLLTRQDAQRLLAPVKSSTVATEGCTSSGLLKELVFNKLEKDELTETVEWFGLLSEEPVPVADSVVSALAKHLEMMLSFGPGERDMIVMRNDIGIRHPSGHLESKNISLVVYGDVNGYSAMAKTVGYPTAIATKMVLDGEIDSHGLVIPLTKNIYGPILERVKEEGILYNIKSTFSL
;
A
#
# COMPACT_ATOMS: atom_id res chain seq x y z
N THR A 1 -3.87 15.21 -13.51
CA THR A 1 -4.45 14.67 -12.26
C THR A 1 -3.32 14.23 -11.37
N CYS A 2 -3.12 14.86 -10.20
CA CYS A 2 -2.10 14.44 -9.25
C CYS A 2 -2.75 13.45 -8.28
N LEU A 3 -2.38 12.18 -8.37
CA LEU A 3 -2.74 11.17 -7.37
C LEU A 3 -1.66 11.23 -6.30
N ILE A 4 -2.02 11.77 -5.13
CA ILE A 4 -1.24 11.61 -3.92
C ILE A 4 -1.81 10.36 -3.24
N ASN A 5 -1.00 9.30 -3.14
CA ASN A 5 -1.34 8.00 -2.53
C ASN A 5 -2.54 7.25 -3.13
N GLY A 6 -2.71 7.31 -4.45
CA GLY A 6 -3.61 6.38 -5.15
C GLY A 6 -2.85 5.14 -5.60
N ILE A 7 -3.14 3.97 -5.01
CA ILE A 7 -2.75 2.70 -5.63
C ILE A 7 -3.63 2.55 -6.88
N TYR A 8 -3.06 2.84 -8.06
CA TYR A 8 -3.72 2.55 -9.32
C TYR A 8 -3.63 1.05 -9.57
N TRP A 9 -4.78 0.37 -9.48
CA TRP A 9 -4.92 -1.01 -9.93
C TRP A 9 -5.36 -0.97 -11.40
N ASP A 10 -4.56 -1.55 -12.29
CA ASP A 10 -4.95 -1.72 -13.69
C ASP A 10 -6.25 -2.56 -13.76
N PRO A 11 -7.20 -2.27 -14.67
CA PRO A 11 -8.47 -3.01 -14.78
C PRO A 11 -8.30 -4.53 -14.98
N HIS A 12 -7.18 -4.97 -15.55
CA HIS A 12 -6.83 -6.38 -15.77
C HIS A 12 -6.00 -6.98 -14.62
N THR A 13 -5.68 -6.20 -13.58
CA THR A 13 -5.01 -6.72 -12.40
C THR A 13 -5.94 -7.73 -11.72
N PRO A 14 -5.48 -8.97 -11.45
CA PRO A 14 -6.30 -9.97 -10.78
C PRO A 14 -6.75 -9.41 -9.43
N ARG A 15 -8.07 -9.21 -9.30
CA ARG A 15 -8.68 -8.82 -8.02
C ARG A 15 -8.65 -10.06 -7.15
N LEU A 16 -7.71 -10.09 -6.20
CA LEU A 16 -7.53 -11.20 -5.26
C LEU A 16 -8.80 -11.54 -4.47
N LEU A 17 -9.72 -10.57 -4.28
CA LEU A 17 -10.97 -10.72 -3.54
C LEU A 17 -12.13 -10.04 -4.26
N THR A 18 -13.23 -10.77 -4.45
CA THR A 18 -14.50 -10.14 -4.86
C THR A 18 -15.14 -9.44 -3.65
N ARG A 19 -16.11 -8.55 -3.90
CA ARG A 19 -16.90 -7.93 -2.84
C ARG A 19 -17.62 -8.96 -1.97
N GLN A 20 -18.10 -10.05 -2.57
CA GLN A 20 -18.79 -11.11 -1.83
C GLN A 20 -17.83 -11.88 -0.93
N ASP A 21 -16.61 -12.14 -1.40
CA ASP A 21 -15.57 -12.79 -0.60
C ASP A 21 -15.17 -11.92 0.59
N ALA A 22 -14.95 -10.62 0.35
CA ALA A 22 -14.67 -9.67 1.42
C ALA A 22 -15.79 -9.63 2.48
N GLN A 23 -17.06 -9.59 2.05
CA GLN A 23 -18.20 -9.62 2.96
C GLN A 23 -18.25 -10.89 3.82
N ARG A 24 -17.90 -12.04 3.24
CA ARG A 24 -17.83 -13.32 3.99
C ARG A 24 -16.68 -13.34 4.97
N LEU A 25 -15.49 -12.88 4.58
CA LEU A 25 -14.30 -12.91 5.44
C LEU A 25 -14.34 -11.89 6.58
N LEU A 26 -15.07 -10.79 6.40
CA LEU A 26 -15.31 -9.78 7.43
C LEU A 26 -16.47 -10.14 8.36
N ALA A 27 -17.25 -11.18 8.04
CA ALA A 27 -18.31 -11.63 8.93
C ALA A 27 -17.72 -12.18 10.24
N PRO A 28 -18.35 -11.91 11.39
CA PRO A 28 -17.81 -12.34 12.67
C PRO A 28 -17.72 -13.86 12.77
N VAL A 29 -16.59 -14.35 13.28
CA VAL A 29 -16.39 -15.78 13.50
C VAL A 29 -17.31 -16.22 14.63
N LYS A 30 -18.30 -17.06 14.34
CA LYS A 30 -19.13 -17.68 15.38
C LYS A 30 -18.24 -18.69 16.13
N SER A 31 -17.94 -18.44 17.41
CA SER A 31 -17.32 -19.48 18.24
C SER A 31 -18.35 -20.59 18.48
N SER A 32 -18.37 -21.59 17.61
CA SER A 32 -19.08 -22.83 17.89
C SER A 32 -18.31 -23.55 19.00
N THR A 33 -18.84 -23.50 20.22
CA THR A 33 -18.45 -24.36 21.35
C THR A 33 -18.94 -25.79 21.14
N VAL A 34 -18.61 -26.37 19.99
CA VAL A 34 -18.84 -27.78 19.70
C VAL A 34 -17.51 -28.36 19.29
N ALA A 35 -16.78 -28.86 20.28
CA ALA A 35 -15.73 -29.84 20.05
C ALA A 35 -16.42 -31.14 19.60
N THR A 36 -16.76 -31.23 18.32
CA THR A 36 -16.93 -32.53 17.68
C THR A 36 -15.53 -33.08 17.45
N GLU A 37 -15.25 -34.24 18.06
CA GLU A 37 -14.11 -35.08 17.75
C GLU A 37 -14.03 -35.30 16.24
N GLY A 38 -13.21 -34.49 15.59
CA GLY A 38 -12.80 -34.62 14.20
C GLY A 38 -11.29 -34.60 14.19
N CYS A 39 -10.68 -35.72 14.57
CA CYS A 39 -9.29 -35.97 14.22
C CYS A 39 -9.22 -36.12 12.69
N THR A 40 -9.13 -35.01 11.97
CA THR A 40 -8.47 -35.01 10.66
C THR A 40 -7.03 -34.68 10.97
N SER A 41 -6.15 -35.67 10.83
CA SER A 41 -4.71 -35.48 11.01
C SER A 41 -4.28 -34.19 10.29
N SER A 42 -3.42 -33.39 10.93
CA SER A 42 -2.84 -32.16 10.35
C SER A 42 -2.38 -32.37 8.89
N GLY A 43 -1.93 -33.59 8.55
CA GLY A 43 -1.59 -34.02 7.18
C GLY A 43 -2.73 -33.95 6.15
N LEU A 44 -3.98 -34.32 6.49
CA LEU A 44 -5.10 -34.30 5.55
C LEU A 44 -5.54 -32.87 5.22
N LEU A 45 -5.49 -31.96 6.19
CA LEU A 45 -5.75 -30.54 5.94
C LEU A 45 -4.69 -29.95 5.00
N LYS A 46 -3.41 -30.24 5.25
CA LYS A 46 -2.31 -29.79 4.38
C LYS A 46 -2.49 -30.29 2.94
N GLU A 47 -2.80 -31.57 2.77
CA GLU A 47 -3.03 -32.16 1.44
C GLU A 47 -4.20 -31.49 0.70
N LEU A 48 -5.32 -31.23 1.38
CA LEU A 48 -6.47 -30.53 0.78
C LEU A 48 -6.14 -29.08 0.39
N VAL A 49 -5.37 -28.38 1.21
CA VAL A 49 -4.94 -27.01 0.91
C VAL A 49 -4.00 -27.01 -0.30
N PHE A 50 -3.04 -27.92 -0.38
CA PHE A 50 -2.10 -27.99 -1.50
C PHE A 50 -2.78 -28.37 -2.81
N ASN A 51 -3.70 -29.34 -2.76
CA ASN A 51 -4.53 -29.69 -3.91
C ASN A 51 -5.36 -28.51 -4.41
N LYS A 52 -5.73 -27.57 -3.53
CA LYS A 52 -6.50 -26.38 -3.89
C LYS A 52 -5.64 -25.25 -4.46
N LEU A 53 -4.37 -25.16 -4.07
CA LEU A 53 -3.47 -24.08 -4.48
C LEU A 53 -2.89 -24.29 -5.88
N GLU A 54 -2.90 -25.53 -6.40
CA GLU A 54 -2.49 -25.92 -7.77
C GLU A 54 -1.07 -25.48 -8.20
N LYS A 55 -0.31 -24.81 -7.32
CA LYS A 55 0.99 -24.18 -7.59
C LYS A 55 1.93 -24.34 -6.40
N ASP A 56 3.11 -24.91 -6.67
CA ASP A 56 4.13 -25.19 -5.65
C ASP A 56 4.61 -23.93 -4.90
N GLU A 57 4.78 -22.80 -5.59
CA GLU A 57 5.20 -21.53 -4.97
C GLU A 57 4.19 -21.02 -3.91
N LEU A 58 2.88 -21.23 -4.13
CA LEU A 58 1.85 -20.82 -3.17
C LEU A 58 1.81 -21.75 -1.96
N THR A 59 2.09 -23.03 -2.18
CA THR A 59 2.22 -24.03 -1.11
C THR A 59 3.36 -23.67 -0.17
N GLU A 60 4.56 -23.40 -0.70
CA GLU A 60 5.71 -22.96 0.09
C GLU A 60 5.43 -21.66 0.86
N THR A 61 4.72 -20.72 0.21
CA THR A 61 4.33 -19.45 0.85
C THR A 61 3.41 -19.67 2.05
N VAL A 62 2.40 -20.52 1.91
CA VAL A 62 1.43 -20.83 2.98
C VAL A 62 2.11 -21.55 4.15
N GLU A 63 3.07 -22.43 3.87
CA GLU A 63 3.89 -23.07 4.90
C GLU A 63 4.83 -22.06 5.58
N TRP A 64 5.50 -21.20 4.82
CA TRP A 64 6.42 -20.18 5.34
C TRP A 64 5.71 -19.18 6.26
N PHE A 65 4.49 -18.78 5.93
CA PHE A 65 3.64 -17.96 6.80
C PHE A 65 3.11 -18.73 8.01
N GLY A 66 3.39 -20.03 8.17
CA GLY A 66 2.94 -20.80 9.33
C GLY A 66 1.42 -20.99 9.41
N LEU A 67 0.67 -20.79 8.31
CA LEU A 67 -0.79 -20.86 8.29
C LEU A 67 -1.34 -22.29 8.51
N LEU A 68 -0.46 -23.30 8.35
CA LEU A 68 -0.73 -24.72 8.58
C LEU A 68 0.09 -25.27 9.76
N SER A 69 0.57 -24.37 10.63
CA SER A 69 1.26 -24.73 11.86
C SER A 69 0.28 -24.99 13.01
N GLU A 70 0.79 -25.53 14.11
CA GLU A 70 0.02 -25.70 15.36
C GLU A 70 0.05 -24.44 16.24
N GLU A 71 0.57 -23.31 15.73
CA GLU A 71 0.59 -22.06 16.48
C GLU A 71 -0.84 -21.53 16.68
N PRO A 72 -1.18 -21.01 17.88
CA PRO A 72 -2.50 -20.47 18.14
C PRO A 72 -2.82 -19.27 17.25
N VAL A 73 -3.98 -19.27 16.62
CA VAL A 73 -4.47 -18.14 15.82
C VAL A 73 -4.72 -16.91 16.71
N PRO A 74 -4.27 -15.71 16.32
CA PRO A 74 -4.52 -14.48 17.09
C PRO A 74 -6.01 -14.23 17.31
N VAL A 75 -6.39 -13.84 18.53
CA VAL A 75 -7.78 -13.50 18.86
C VAL A 75 -8.21 -12.27 18.04
N ALA A 76 -9.23 -12.44 17.21
CA ALA A 76 -9.78 -11.38 16.38
C ALA A 76 -11.27 -11.58 16.10
N ASP A 77 -11.93 -10.53 15.62
CA ASP A 77 -13.37 -10.51 15.32
C ASP A 77 -13.71 -11.15 13.98
N SER A 78 -12.76 -11.23 13.05
CA SER A 78 -12.93 -11.80 11.70
C SER A 78 -11.70 -12.58 11.25
N VAL A 79 -11.84 -13.39 10.19
CA VAL A 79 -10.72 -14.12 9.60
C VAL A 79 -9.69 -13.16 9.01
N VAL A 80 -10.14 -12.08 8.37
CA VAL A 80 -9.25 -11.03 7.84
C VAL A 80 -8.46 -10.39 8.97
N SER A 81 -9.12 -10.07 10.09
CA SER A 81 -8.47 -9.47 11.24
C SER A 81 -7.45 -10.41 11.89
N ALA A 82 -7.77 -11.71 11.98
CA ALA A 82 -6.84 -12.72 12.50
C ALA A 82 -5.61 -12.86 11.59
N LEU A 83 -5.82 -12.94 10.28
CA LEU A 83 -4.75 -13.00 9.29
C LEU A 83 -3.90 -11.72 9.30
N ALA A 84 -4.53 -10.54 9.37
CA ALA A 84 -3.82 -9.27 9.44
C ALA A 84 -2.88 -9.22 10.66
N LYS A 85 -3.37 -9.60 11.85
CA LYS A 85 -2.53 -9.69 13.06
C LYS A 85 -1.40 -10.69 12.91
N HIS A 86 -1.65 -11.83 12.28
CA HIS A 86 -0.63 -12.84 12.01
C HIS A 86 0.48 -12.30 11.10
N LEU A 87 0.09 -11.65 10.00
CA LEU A 87 1.01 -11.02 9.04
C LEU A 87 1.75 -9.83 9.65
N GLU A 88 1.12 -9.02 10.49
CA GLU A 88 1.76 -7.91 11.21
C GLU A 88 2.93 -8.41 12.06
N MET A 89 2.78 -9.53 12.76
CA MET A 89 3.87 -10.12 13.54
C MET A 89 5.02 -10.64 12.66
N MET A 90 4.69 -11.23 11.50
CA MET A 90 5.66 -11.87 10.61
C MET A 90 6.41 -10.89 9.69
N LEU A 91 5.73 -9.83 9.24
CA LEU A 91 6.20 -8.92 8.18
C LEU A 91 6.52 -7.51 8.69
N SER A 92 6.71 -7.35 10.00
CA SER A 92 7.18 -6.09 10.58
C SER A 92 8.64 -5.84 10.25
N PHE A 93 8.99 -4.57 10.03
CA PHE A 93 10.39 -4.17 9.85
C PHE A 93 11.21 -4.48 11.11
N GLY A 94 12.34 -5.14 10.91
CA GLY A 94 13.34 -5.42 11.95
C GLY A 94 14.26 -4.24 12.23
N PRO A 95 15.06 -4.29 13.32
CA PRO A 95 16.07 -3.29 13.61
C PRO A 95 17.09 -3.16 12.48
N GLY A 96 17.32 -1.93 12.01
CA GLY A 96 18.28 -1.65 10.94
C GLY A 96 17.73 -1.78 9.51
N GLU A 97 16.52 -2.32 9.35
CA GLU A 97 15.84 -2.36 8.05
C GLU A 97 15.31 -0.98 7.66
N ARG A 98 15.08 -0.80 6.37
CA ARG A 98 14.59 0.46 5.80
C ARG A 98 13.47 0.19 4.81
N ASP A 99 12.46 1.04 4.83
CA ASP A 99 11.44 1.08 3.79
C ASP A 99 11.89 1.95 2.61
N MET A 100 11.13 1.83 1.52
CA MET A 100 11.35 2.60 0.31
C MET A 100 9.99 2.98 -0.30
N ILE A 101 9.88 4.23 -0.75
CA ILE A 101 8.75 4.70 -1.56
C ILE A 101 9.25 4.89 -2.99
N VAL A 102 8.54 4.28 -3.93
CA VAL A 102 8.73 4.48 -5.37
C VAL A 102 7.41 4.95 -5.96
N MET A 103 7.44 6.10 -6.62
CA MET A 103 6.31 6.62 -7.38
C MET A 103 6.78 6.93 -8.80
N ARG A 104 5.97 6.54 -9.78
CA ARG A 104 6.21 6.81 -11.20
C ARG A 104 4.91 7.26 -11.87
N ASN A 105 4.95 8.46 -12.45
CA ASN A 105 3.91 8.95 -13.33
C ASN A 105 4.42 8.95 -14.77
N ASP A 106 3.74 8.23 -15.65
CA ASP A 106 4.00 8.23 -17.09
C ASP A 106 2.86 9.01 -17.78
N ILE A 107 3.22 10.09 -18.49
CA ILE A 107 2.29 11.05 -19.07
C ILE A 107 2.56 11.16 -20.57
N GLY A 108 1.60 10.77 -21.39
CA GLY A 108 1.60 11.03 -22.82
C GLY A 108 1.02 12.40 -23.14
N ILE A 109 1.77 13.25 -23.85
CA ILE A 109 1.39 14.62 -24.22
C ILE A 109 1.41 14.72 -25.74
N ARG A 110 0.29 15.18 -26.32
CA ARG A 110 0.22 15.58 -27.73
C ARG A 110 0.31 17.09 -27.81
N HIS A 111 1.38 17.59 -28.40
CA HIS A 111 1.58 19.02 -28.59
C HIS A 111 0.72 19.56 -29.75
N PRO A 112 0.36 20.86 -29.76
CA PRO A 112 -0.34 21.47 -30.89
C PRO A 112 0.38 21.30 -32.23
N SER A 113 1.71 21.13 -32.22
CA SER A 113 2.52 20.84 -33.40
C SER A 113 2.34 19.43 -33.97
N GLY A 114 1.62 18.53 -33.29
CA GLY A 114 1.45 17.12 -33.68
C GLY A 114 2.41 16.14 -32.98
N HIS A 115 3.62 16.59 -32.62
CA HIS A 115 4.62 15.80 -31.88
C HIS A 115 4.08 15.16 -30.59
N LEU A 116 4.55 13.95 -30.31
CA LEU A 116 4.25 13.22 -29.10
C LEU A 116 5.42 13.33 -28.10
N GLU A 117 5.11 13.64 -26.86
CA GLU A 117 6.04 13.62 -25.73
C GLU A 117 5.59 12.57 -24.72
N SER A 118 6.49 11.68 -24.35
CA SER A 118 6.38 10.79 -23.21
C SER A 118 7.16 11.39 -22.04
N LYS A 119 6.43 11.91 -21.05
CA LYS A 119 6.98 12.54 -19.87
C LYS A 119 6.86 11.61 -18.66
N ASN A 120 7.98 11.31 -18.04
CA ASN A 120 8.08 10.44 -16.87
C ASN A 120 8.46 11.29 -15.66
N ILE A 121 7.76 11.10 -14.54
CA ILE A 121 8.08 11.74 -13.26
C ILE A 121 8.30 10.62 -12.26
N SER A 122 9.49 10.55 -11.67
CA SER A 122 9.87 9.48 -10.75
C SER A 122 10.31 10.04 -9.40
N LEU A 123 9.83 9.46 -8.32
CA LEU A 123 10.21 9.76 -6.95
C LEU A 123 10.71 8.46 -6.30
N VAL A 124 11.89 8.52 -5.69
CA VAL A 124 12.46 7.42 -4.91
C VAL A 124 12.92 7.99 -3.57
N VAL A 125 12.37 7.47 -2.48
CA VAL A 125 12.71 7.90 -1.11
C VAL A 125 13.03 6.66 -0.29
N TYR A 126 14.14 6.71 0.44
CA TYR A 126 14.53 5.68 1.41
C TYR A 126 14.26 6.16 2.83
N GLY A 127 13.87 5.25 3.71
CA GLY A 127 13.83 5.50 5.14
C GLY A 127 15.22 5.74 5.71
N ASP A 128 15.28 6.39 6.87
CA ASP A 128 16.51 6.60 7.62
C ASP A 128 16.64 5.50 8.69
N VAL A 129 17.81 4.85 8.79
CA VAL A 129 18.04 3.71 9.72
C VAL A 129 17.69 4.05 11.17
N ASN A 130 18.03 5.26 11.61
CA ASN A 130 17.78 5.77 12.96
C ASN A 130 16.90 7.03 12.91
N GLY A 131 15.95 7.08 11.97
CA GLY A 131 15.12 8.25 11.75
C GLY A 131 13.73 7.88 11.25
N TYR A 132 13.17 8.73 10.38
CA TYR A 132 11.85 8.50 9.83
C TYR A 132 11.90 7.55 8.63
N SER A 133 10.88 6.69 8.52
CA SER A 133 10.65 5.87 7.33
C SER A 133 10.34 6.76 6.12
N ALA A 134 10.59 6.26 4.90
CA ALA A 134 10.22 6.93 3.66
C ALA A 134 8.71 7.23 3.64
N MET A 135 7.87 6.31 4.11
CA MET A 135 6.43 6.51 4.27
C MET A 135 6.13 7.65 5.25
N ALA A 136 6.76 7.67 6.43
CA ALA A 136 6.53 8.72 7.43
C ALA A 136 6.93 10.10 6.91
N LYS A 137 8.04 10.20 6.17
CA LYS A 137 8.50 11.45 5.53
C LYS A 137 7.51 11.90 4.45
N THR A 138 7.17 11.00 3.53
CA THR A 138 6.34 11.31 2.36
C THR A 138 4.87 11.57 2.69
N VAL A 139 4.38 11.15 3.86
CA VAL A 139 3.03 11.47 4.36
C VAL A 139 3.06 12.63 5.35
N GLY A 140 3.98 12.58 6.31
CA GLY A 140 4.06 13.54 7.42
C GLY A 140 4.49 14.92 6.98
N TYR A 141 5.52 15.04 6.13
CA TYR A 141 6.06 16.35 5.74
C TYR A 141 5.04 17.17 4.93
N PRO A 142 4.38 16.64 3.89
CA PRO A 142 3.32 17.39 3.19
C PRO A 142 2.19 17.83 4.14
N THR A 143 1.82 16.97 5.10
CA THR A 143 0.78 17.28 6.09
C THR A 143 1.20 18.42 7.00
N ALA A 144 2.43 18.39 7.53
CA ALA A 144 2.97 19.45 8.39
C ALA A 144 3.11 20.78 7.64
N ILE A 145 3.61 20.75 6.40
CA ILE A 145 3.74 21.92 5.53
C ILE A 145 2.37 22.53 5.25
N ALA A 146 1.39 21.73 4.84
CA ALA A 146 0.03 22.21 4.58
C ALA A 146 -0.62 22.77 5.85
N THR A 147 -0.41 22.13 7.01
CA THR A 147 -0.88 22.63 8.31
C THR A 147 -0.31 24.01 8.59
N LYS A 148 1.00 24.20 8.40
CA LYS A 148 1.65 25.51 8.57
C LYS A 148 1.08 26.55 7.59
N MET A 149 0.89 26.19 6.31
CA MET A 149 0.30 27.09 5.32
C MET A 149 -1.12 27.54 5.69
N VAL A 150 -1.93 26.67 6.30
CA VAL A 150 -3.26 27.04 6.81
C VAL A 150 -3.13 28.01 8.00
N LEU A 151 -2.25 27.72 8.95
CA LEU A 151 -2.05 28.57 10.13
C LEU A 151 -1.50 29.96 9.78
N ASP A 152 -0.63 30.03 8.78
CA ASP A 152 -0.02 31.28 8.31
C ASP A 152 -0.96 32.06 7.35
N GLY A 153 -2.13 31.52 7.01
CA GLY A 153 -3.10 32.14 6.10
C GLY A 153 -2.70 32.11 4.62
N GLU A 154 -1.71 31.30 4.25
CA GLU A 154 -1.30 31.08 2.84
C GLU A 154 -2.35 30.27 2.06
N ILE A 155 -3.05 29.36 2.76
CA ILE A 155 -4.25 28.69 2.25
C ILE A 155 -5.46 29.39 2.84
N ASP A 156 -6.08 30.26 2.06
CA ASP A 156 -7.24 31.07 2.42
C ASP A 156 -8.58 30.44 1.99
N SER A 157 -8.53 29.38 1.19
CA SER A 157 -9.72 28.70 0.69
C SER A 157 -10.47 27.98 1.81
N HIS A 158 -11.79 28.17 1.86
CA HIS A 158 -12.65 27.58 2.89
C HIS A 158 -13.39 26.32 2.41
N GLY A 159 -13.81 25.48 3.36
CA GLY A 159 -14.53 24.24 3.10
C GLY A 159 -13.61 23.02 3.00
N LEU A 160 -14.07 21.98 2.30
CA LEU A 160 -13.27 20.78 2.02
C LEU A 160 -12.32 21.07 0.86
N VAL A 161 -11.07 21.42 1.19
CA VAL A 161 -10.05 21.79 0.20
C VAL A 161 -9.11 20.61 -0.05
N ILE A 162 -8.82 20.37 -1.33
CA ILE A 162 -7.88 19.34 -1.80
C ILE A 162 -6.76 19.98 -2.65
N PRO A 163 -5.54 19.42 -2.68
CA PRO A 163 -4.36 20.06 -3.27
C PRO A 163 -4.32 19.95 -4.81
N LEU A 164 -5.36 20.43 -5.50
CA LEU A 164 -5.47 20.39 -6.96
C LEU A 164 -5.14 21.72 -7.65
N THR A 165 -5.06 22.82 -6.90
CA THR A 165 -4.75 24.14 -7.42
C THR A 165 -3.28 24.51 -7.19
N LYS A 166 -2.70 25.27 -8.14
CA LYS A 166 -1.25 25.58 -8.14
C LYS A 166 -0.81 26.42 -6.95
N ASN A 167 -1.68 27.28 -6.42
CA ASN A 167 -1.42 28.04 -5.20
C ASN A 167 -1.29 27.15 -3.96
N ILE A 168 -1.83 25.92 -3.97
CA ILE A 168 -1.72 24.96 -2.87
C ILE A 168 -0.59 23.97 -3.14
N TYR A 169 -0.65 23.20 -4.24
CA TYR A 169 0.36 22.17 -4.47
C TYR A 169 1.75 22.75 -4.79
N GLY A 170 1.82 23.95 -5.37
CA GLY A 170 3.09 24.58 -5.77
C GLY A 170 4.02 24.81 -4.58
N PRO A 171 3.60 25.59 -3.57
CA PRO A 171 4.41 25.81 -2.37
C PRO A 171 4.71 24.52 -1.61
N ILE A 172 3.77 23.57 -1.54
CA ILE A 172 4.00 22.27 -0.89
C ILE A 172 5.12 21.52 -1.62
N LEU A 173 5.07 21.43 -2.95
CA LEU A 173 6.11 20.75 -3.74
C LEU A 173 7.48 21.38 -3.62
N GLU A 174 7.57 22.69 -3.36
CA GLU A 174 8.85 23.34 -3.16
C GLU A 174 9.41 23.05 -1.76
N ARG A 175 8.58 23.20 -0.72
CA ARG A 175 8.99 22.93 0.67
C ARG A 175 9.34 21.46 0.92
N VAL A 176 8.65 20.50 0.30
CA VAL A 176 9.04 19.08 0.44
C VAL A 176 10.41 18.78 -0.20
N LYS A 177 10.82 19.54 -1.23
CA LYS A 177 12.18 19.40 -1.79
C LYS A 177 13.23 19.95 -0.82
N GLU A 178 12.94 21.03 -0.10
CA GLU A 178 13.80 21.57 0.95
C GLU A 178 14.02 20.52 2.06
N GLU A 179 13.01 19.69 2.34
CA GLU A 179 13.09 18.53 3.24
C GLU A 179 13.73 17.26 2.61
N GLY A 180 14.30 17.38 1.40
CA GLY A 180 15.01 16.29 0.72
C GLY A 180 14.13 15.29 -0.03
N ILE A 181 12.82 15.54 -0.19
CA ILE A 181 11.93 14.72 -1.01
C ILE A 181 12.02 15.20 -2.47
N LEU A 182 12.87 14.53 -3.25
CA LEU A 182 13.20 14.93 -4.62
C LEU A 182 12.54 14.02 -5.67
N TYR A 183 11.97 14.62 -6.71
CA TYR A 183 11.48 13.89 -7.88
C TYR A 183 12.26 14.29 -9.13
N ASN A 184 12.46 13.31 -10.02
CA ASN A 184 13.13 13.48 -11.30
C ASN A 184 12.11 13.52 -12.44
N ILE A 185 12.35 14.36 -13.44
CA ILE A 185 11.51 14.47 -14.64
C ILE A 185 12.35 14.10 -15.86
N LYS A 186 11.83 13.23 -16.72
CA LYS A 186 12.44 12.86 -18.01
C LYS A 186 11.41 12.94 -19.13
N SER A 187 11.71 13.69 -20.18
CA SER A 187 10.88 13.77 -21.39
C SER A 187 11.57 13.08 -22.57
N THR A 188 10.82 12.25 -23.29
CA THR A 188 11.24 11.63 -24.55
C THR A 188 10.27 12.07 -25.64
N PHE A 189 10.77 12.52 -26.79
CA PHE A 189 9.94 12.97 -27.90
C PHE A 189 9.97 11.92 -29.02
N SER A 190 8.80 11.62 -29.57
CA SER A 190 8.65 10.78 -30.76
C SER A 190 7.92 11.57 -31.85
N LEU A 191 8.38 11.37 -33.09
CA LEU A 191 7.77 11.91 -34.30
C LEU A 191 6.41 11.26 -34.55
#